data_AF-A0A8X8WFY8-F1
#
_entry.id   AF-A0A8X8WFY8-F1
#
_cell.length_a   1.000
_cell.length_b   1.000
_cell.length_c   1.000
_cell.angle_alpha   90.00
_cell.angle_beta   90.00
_cell.angle_gamma   90.00
#
_symmetry.space_group_name_H-M   'P 1'
#
loop_
_entity.id
_entity.type
_entity.pdbx_description
1 polymer ?
#
loop_
_entity_poly.entity_id
_entity_poly.type
_entity_poly.pdbx_seq_one_letter_code
_entity_poly.pdbx_strand_id
1 'polypeptide(L)' 'MSSNLASSDDLRKQVRSHEVAVAEINSLSSSRVHMLSSAVYQKNGNIFFRTTIQKASAFEQKQLEAAKAKL' A
#
# COMPACT_ATOMS: atom_id res chain seq x y z
N MET A 1 21.02 -0.47 25.23
CA MET A 1 21.01 -0.26 23.77
C MET A 1 20.09 -1.30 23.11
N SER A 2 18.78 -1.07 23.14
CA SER A 2 17.77 -2.08 22.73
C SER A 2 16.72 -1.53 21.76
N SER A 3 17.11 -0.65 20.83
CA SER A 3 16.18 0.04 19.92
C SER A 3 16.15 -0.49 18.47
N ASN A 4 17.06 -1.38 18.07
CA ASN A 4 17.19 -1.76 16.66
C ASN A 4 16.30 -2.95 16.22
N LEU A 5 15.95 -3.87 17.12
CA LEU A 5 15.13 -5.05 16.78
C LEU A 5 13.67 -4.67 16.54
N ALA A 6 13.10 -3.81 17.38
CA ALA A 6 11.73 -3.29 17.20
C ALA A 6 11.60 -2.57 15.84
N SER A 7 12.59 -1.75 15.47
CA SER A 7 12.62 -1.04 14.19
C SER A 7 12.64 -1.98 12.98
N SER A 8 13.43 -3.06 13.01
CA SER A 8 13.51 -4.02 11.91
C SER A 8 12.22 -4.83 11.75
N ASP A 9 11.64 -5.31 12.85
CA ASP A 9 10.37 -6.05 12.80
C ASP A 9 9.20 -5.16 12.41
N ASP A 10 9.20 -3.89 12.82
CA ASP A 10 8.18 -2.93 12.40
C ASP A 10 8.31 -2.57 10.92
N LEU A 11 9.53 -2.44 10.39
CA LEU A 11 9.77 -2.30 8.95
C LEU A 11 9.28 -3.52 8.17
N ARG A 12 9.52 -4.74 8.68
CA ARG A 12 9.01 -5.98 8.05
C ARG A 12 7.49 -6.06 8.07
N LYS A 13 6.83 -5.61 9.15
CA LYS A 13 5.36 -5.50 9.20
C LYS A 13 4.87 -4.49 8.17
N GLN A 14 5.54 -3.34 8.05
CA GLN A 14 5.18 -2.31 7.08
C GLN A 14 5.32 -2.80 5.63
N VAL A 15 6.42 -3.48 5.30
CA VAL A 15 6.61 -4.10 3.97
C VAL A 15 5.48 -5.08 3.67
N ARG A 16 5.19 -6.02 4.58
CA ARG A 16 4.10 -6.98 4.40
C ARG A 16 2.73 -6.30 4.24
N SER A 17 2.48 -5.24 5.00
CA SER A 17 1.23 -4.48 4.88
C SER A 17 1.06 -3.87 3.48
N HIS A 18 2.12 -3.30 2.90
CA HIS A 18 2.08 -2.74 1.55
C HIS A 18 1.96 -3.84 0.48
N GLU A 19 2.61 -5.00 0.67
CA GLU A 19 2.46 -6.15 -0.24
C GLU A 19 1.02 -6.68 -0.29
N VAL A 20 0.39 -6.81 0.89
CA VAL A 20 -1.02 -7.20 0.99
C VAL A 20 -1.92 -6.17 0.32
N ALA A 21 -1.72 -4.87 0.58
CA ALA A 21 -2.52 -3.82 -0.04
C ALA A 21 -2.42 -3.83 -1.57
N VAL A 22 -1.22 -4.03 -2.15
CA VAL A 22 -1.05 -4.17 -3.60
C VAL A 22 -1.82 -5.39 -4.14
N ALA A 23 -1.72 -6.53 -3.47
CA ALA A 23 -2.44 -7.75 -3.87
C ALA A 23 -3.96 -7.57 -3.81
N GLU A 24 -4.47 -6.93 -2.76
CA GLU A 24 -5.90 -6.62 -2.60
C GLU A 24 -6.39 -5.68 -3.70
N ILE A 25 -5.67 -4.56 -3.96
CA ILE A 25 -6.03 -3.62 -5.04
C ILE A 25 -6.05 -4.31 -6.41
N ASN A 26 -5.08 -5.18 -6.67
CA ASN A 26 -5.03 -5.95 -7.91
C ASN A 26 -6.17 -6.99 -7.99
N SER A 27 -6.59 -7.59 -6.88
CA SER A 27 -7.72 -8.53 -6.85
C SER A 27 -9.07 -7.86 -7.15
N LEU A 28 -9.21 -6.56 -6.85
CA LEU A 28 -10.40 -5.77 -7.18
C LEU A 28 -10.51 -5.48 -8.68
N SER A 29 -9.44 -5.69 -9.45
CA SER A 29 -9.36 -5.40 -10.88
C SER A 29 -9.98 -6.51 -11.75
N SER A 30 -11.24 -6.87 -11.50
CA SER A 30 -11.89 -7.94 -12.27
C SER A 30 -12.24 -7.56 -13.73
N SER A 31 -12.03 -6.31 -14.16
CA SER A 31 -12.18 -5.87 -15.56
C SER A 31 -11.29 -4.67 -15.87
N ARG A 32 -10.47 -4.76 -16.93
CA ARG A 32 -9.57 -3.69 -17.39
C ARG A 32 -10.28 -2.37 -17.71
N VAL A 33 -11.56 -2.41 -18.09
CA VAL A 33 -12.36 -1.21 -18.37
C VAL A 33 -12.79 -0.49 -17.09
N HIS A 34 -12.98 -1.24 -16.00
CA HIS A 34 -13.37 -0.71 -14.70
C HIS A 34 -12.17 -0.19 -13.88
N MET A 35 -10.93 -0.51 -14.24
CA MET A 35 -9.73 -0.09 -13.49
C MET A 35 -9.51 1.43 -13.46
N LEU A 36 -9.89 2.13 -14.53
CA LEU A 36 -9.73 3.60 -14.64
C LEU A 36 -10.81 4.37 -13.86
N SER A 37 -11.99 3.76 -13.66
CA SER A 37 -13.18 4.39 -13.09
C SER A 37 -13.59 3.85 -11.73
N SER A 38 -13.03 2.72 -11.28
CA SER A 38 -13.27 2.17 -9.95
C SER A 38 -12.66 3.09 -8.90
N ALA A 39 -13.55 3.72 -8.14
CA ALA A 39 -13.18 4.55 -7.01
C ALA A 39 -12.79 3.65 -5.83
N VAL A 40 -11.62 3.93 -5.25
CA VAL A 40 -11.18 3.37 -3.98
C VAL A 40 -10.88 4.52 -3.03
N TYR A 41 -10.77 4.23 -1.74
CA TYR A 41 -10.52 5.23 -0.72
C TYR A 41 -9.18 4.98 -0.07
N GLN A 42 -8.36 6.02 0.00
CA GLN A 42 -7.11 6.00 0.74
C GLN A 42 -7.29 6.69 2.09
N LYS A 43 -6.92 6.01 3.17
CA LYS A 43 -7.00 6.54 4.53
C LYS A 43 -5.72 7.31 4.86
N ASN A 44 -5.85 8.51 5.40
CA ASN A 44 -4.78 9.28 6.01
C ASN A 44 -5.26 9.80 7.37
N GLY A 45 -4.70 9.25 8.45
CA GLY A 45 -5.24 9.44 9.80
C GLY A 45 -6.69 8.96 9.87
N ASN A 46 -7.62 9.85 10.21
CA ASN A 46 -9.06 9.55 10.28
C ASN A 46 -9.84 9.99 9.02
N ILE A 47 -9.15 10.45 7.97
CA ILE A 47 -9.78 11.00 6.77
C ILE A 47 -9.59 10.03 5.60
N PHE A 48 -10.66 9.84 4.82
CA PHE A 48 -10.64 9.01 3.62
C PHE A 48 -10.70 9.90 2.37
N PHE A 49 -9.73 9.74 1.49
CA PHE A 49 -9.64 10.46 0.22
C PHE A 49 -10.03 9.53 -0.92
N ARG A 50 -11.01 9.95 -1.73
CA ARG A 50 -11.39 9.21 -2.93
C ARG A 50 -10.26 9.28 -3.96
N THR A 51 -9.88 8.13 -4.49
CA THR A 51 -8.86 7.97 -5.53
C THR A 51 -9.27 6.87 -6.52
N THR A 52 -8.41 6.55 -7.48
CA THR A 52 -8.62 5.46 -8.45
C THR A 52 -7.72 4.26 -8.12
N ILE A 53 -8.12 3.06 -8.57
CA ILE A 53 -7.29 1.84 -8.43
C ILE A 53 -5.87 2.08 -8.95
N GLN A 54 -5.72 2.73 -10.10
CA GLN A 54 -4.39 3.02 -10.68
C GLN A 54 -3.52 3.89 -9.75
N LYS A 55 -4.09 4.98 -9.20
CA LYS A 55 -3.35 5.87 -8.30
C LYS A 55 -3.04 5.20 -6.96
N ALA A 56 -3.98 4.42 -6.42
CA ALA A 56 -3.77 3.67 -5.20
C ALA A 56 -2.68 2.60 -5.37
N SER A 57 -2.71 1.84 -6.46
CA SER A 57 -1.70 0.83 -6.78
C SER A 57 -0.30 1.45 -6.95
N ALA A 58 -0.18 2.55 -7.69
CA ALA A 58 1.10 3.25 -7.86
C ALA A 58 1.65 3.80 -6.54
N PHE A 59 0.76 4.30 -5.66
CA PHE A 59 1.15 4.76 -4.34
C PHE A 59 1.66 3.61 -3.46
N GLU A 60 0.91 2.52 -3.35
CA GLU A 60 1.31 1.37 -2.53
C GLU A 60 2.61 0.73 -3.03
N GLN A 61 2.79 0.63 -4.35
CA GLN A 61 4.06 0.15 -4.92
C GLN A 61 5.23 1.05 -4.54
N LYS A 62 5.06 2.39 -4.63
CA LYS A 62 6.11 3.34 -4.25
C LYS A 62 6.47 3.20 -2.76
N GLN A 63 5.48 3.01 -1.90
CA GLN A 63 5.70 2.82 -0.46
C GLN A 63 6.38 1.49 -0.16
N LEU A 64 6.03 0.43 -0.88
CA LEU A 64 6.67 -0.87 -0.80
C LEU A 64 8.16 -0.80 -1.14
N GLU A 65 8.51 -0.19 -2.28
CA GLU A 65 9.91 0.00 -2.68
C GLU A 65 10.68 0.82 -1.65
N ALA A 66 10.09 1.91 -1.16
CA ALA A 66 10.71 2.76 -0.14
C ALA A 66 10.91 2.05 1.20
N ALA A 67 10.02 1.13 1.58
CA ALA A 67 10.13 0.34 2.79
C ALA A 67 11.15 -0.80 2.64
N LYS A 68 11.18 -1.47 1.49
CA LYS A 68 12.20 -2.50 1.15
C LYS A 68 13.61 -1.92 1.11
N ALA A 69 13.78 -0.71 0.60
CA ALA A 69 15.07 -0.02 0.58
C ALA A 69 15.62 0.35 1.97
N LYS A 70 14.78 0.31 3.02
CA LYS A 70 15.16 0.59 4.41
C LYS A 70 15.42 -0.66 5.25
N LEU A 71 15.12 -1.85 4.71
CA LEU A 71 15.45 -3.14 5.32
C LEU A 71 16.92 -3.48 5.08
#